data_AF-A0A7V9SYF0-F1
#
_entry.id   AF-A0A7V9SYF0-F1
#
_cell.length_a   1.000
_cell.length_b   1.000
_cell.length_c   1.000
_cell.angle_alpha   90.00
_cell.angle_beta   90.00
_cell.angle_gamma   90.00
#
_symmetry.space_group_name_H-M   'P 1'
#
loop_
_entity.id
_entity.type
_entity.pdbx_description
1 polymer ?
#
loop_
_entity_poly.entity_id
_entity_poly.type
_entity_poly.pdbx_seq_one_letter_code
_entity_poly.pdbx_strand_id
1 'polypeptide(L)' 'IEEIAEARTMAKSTIEMHLVRFVQSGEIMLDDLVLYSKIEPIKNAIEHINAGFAVAPVKEFLGEDYSYGEIRAVMATMI' A
#
# COMPACT_ATOMS: atom_id res chain seq x y z
N ILE A 1 -9.58 8.89 1.13
CA ILE A 1 -9.83 7.76 0.20
C ILE A 1 -11.25 7.21 0.37
N GLU A 2 -11.71 7.08 1.61
CA GLU A 2 -13.08 6.67 1.97
C GLU A 2 -14.15 7.46 1.21
N GLU A 3 -14.07 8.80 1.22
CA GLU A 3 -15.05 9.66 0.53
C GLU A 3 -15.13 9.40 -0.99
N ILE A 4 -13.99 9.14 -1.64
CA ILE A 4 -13.93 8.83 -3.08
C ILE A 4 -14.53 7.46 -3.35
N ALA A 5 -14.25 6.48 -2.48
CA ALA A 5 -14.79 5.13 -2.60
C ALA A 5 -16.31 5.14 -2.44
N GLU A 6 -16.83 5.90 -1.47
CA GLU A 6 -18.27 6.08 -1.25
C GLU A 6 -18.95 6.79 -2.43
N ALA A 7 -18.41 7.93 -2.86
CA ALA A 7 -18.96 8.71 -3.98
C ALA A 7 -19.01 7.93 -5.31
N ARG A 8 -18.15 6.92 -5.46
CA ARG A 8 -18.03 6.11 -6.69
C ARG A 8 -18.63 4.71 -6.55
N THR A 9 -19.19 4.34 -5.39
CA THR A 9 -19.68 2.99 -5.09
C THR A 9 -18.62 1.92 -5.36
N MET A 10 -17.38 2.17 -4.93
CA MET A 10 -16.24 1.27 -5.10
C MET A 10 -15.70 0.82 -3.75
N ALA A 11 -15.08 -0.36 -3.70
CA ALA A 11 -14.34 -0.76 -2.50
C ALA A 11 -13.09 0.11 -2.35
N LYS A 12 -12.73 0.44 -1.10
CA LYS A 12 -11.50 1.20 -0.77
C LYS A 12 -10.26 0.59 -1.44
N SER A 13 -10.13 -0.73 -1.36
CA SER A 13 -9.04 -1.49 -1.97
C SER A 13 -8.94 -1.33 -3.50
N THR A 14 -10.07 -1.14 -4.19
CA THR A 14 -10.08 -0.86 -5.62
C THR A 14 -9.52 0.53 -5.91
N ILE A 15 -9.93 1.54 -5.13
CA ILE A 15 -9.40 2.91 -5.26
C ILE A 15 -7.90 2.93 -4.95
N GLU A 16 -7.48 2.31 -3.84
CA GLU A 16 -6.06 2.22 -3.46
C GLU A 16 -5.20 1.60 -4.57
N MET A 17 -5.64 0.49 -5.16
CA MET A 17 -4.92 -0.16 -6.27
C MET A 17 -4.76 0.76 -7.49
N HIS A 18 -5.77 1.57 -7.81
CA HIS A 18 -5.64 2.57 -8.86
C HIS A 18 -4.62 3.65 -8.49
N LEU A 19 -4.62 4.11 -7.23
CA LEU A 19 -3.77 5.18 -6.75
C LEU A 19 -2.28 4.80 -6.65
N VAL A 20 -1.97 3.54 -6.37
CA VAL A 20 -0.58 3.03 -6.30
C VAL A 20 0.24 3.36 -7.56
N ARG A 21 -0.40 3.36 -8.74
CA ARG A 21 0.29 3.66 -10.01
C ARG A 21 0.82 5.10 -10.07
N PHE A 22 0.14 6.03 -9.40
CA PHE A 22 0.52 7.43 -9.35
C PHE A 22 1.59 7.71 -8.28
N VAL A 23 1.75 6.81 -7.30
CA VAL A 23 2.91 6.84 -6.38
C VAL A 23 4.20 6.56 -7.15
N GLN A 24 4.17 5.56 -8.03
CA GLN A 24 5.34 5.19 -8.85
C GLN A 24 5.77 6.32 -9.80
N SER A 25 4.82 7.11 -10.33
CA SER A 25 5.13 8.27 -11.18
C SER A 25 5.51 9.53 -10.40
N GLY A 26 5.35 9.52 -9.07
CA GLY A 26 5.57 10.69 -8.21
C GLY A 26 4.45 11.74 -8.26
N GLU A 27 3.32 11.44 -8.91
CA GLU A 27 2.15 12.32 -8.97
C GLU A 27 1.40 12.37 -7.62
N ILE A 28 1.56 11.33 -6.79
CA ILE A 28 1.02 11.23 -5.44
C ILE A 28 2.15 10.84 -4.50
N MET A 29 2.22 11.45 -3.32
CA MET A 29 3.24 11.09 -2.33
C MET A 29 2.82 9.83 -1.58
N LEU A 30 3.80 9.03 -1.13
CA LEU A 30 3.52 7.77 -0.43
C LEU A 30 2.71 8.00 0.86
N ASP A 31 3.00 9.08 1.57
CA ASP A 31 2.33 9.51 2.80
C ASP A 31 0.89 10.02 2.59
N ASP A 32 0.46 10.26 1.36
CA ASP A 32 -0.96 10.52 1.02
C ASP A 32 -1.81 9.24 1.04
N LEU A 33 -1.17 8.07 0.86
CA LEU A 33 -1.86 6.76 0.82
C LEU A 33 -1.60 5.91 2.06
N VAL A 34 -0.43 6.07 2.69
CA VAL A 34 0.01 5.24 3.81
C VAL A 34 0.38 6.13 4.98
N LEU A 35 -0.20 5.85 6.15
CA LEU A 35 0.20 6.56 7.37
C LEU A 35 1.71 6.42 7.58
N TYR A 36 2.38 7.53 7.88
CA TYR A 36 3.84 7.58 8.04
C TYR A 36 4.37 6.50 9.01
N SER A 37 3.65 6.25 10.10
CA SER A 37 3.98 5.24 11.11
C SER A 37 3.94 3.79 10.59
N LYS A 38 3.26 3.53 9.47
CA LYS A 38 3.15 2.20 8.86
C LYS A 38 4.21 1.94 7.78
N ILE A 39 4.83 2.98 7.24
CA ILE A 39 5.77 2.85 6.12
C ILE A 39 6.98 1.99 6.52
N GLU A 40 7.63 2.32 7.63
CA GLU A 40 8.84 1.62 8.06
C GLU A 40 8.58 0.15 8.46
N PRO A 41 7.51 -0.18 9.22
CA PRO A 41 7.10 -1.57 9.42
C PRO A 41 6.89 -2.36 8.13
N ILE A 42 6.25 -1.76 7.13
CA ILE A 42 6.01 -2.41 5.83
C ILE A 42 7.34 -2.66 5.11
N LYS A 43 8.24 -1.68 5.04
CA LYS A 43 9.58 -1.84 4.42
C LYS A 43 10.35 -3.00 5.06
N ASN A 44 10.43 -3.00 6.38
CA ASN A 44 11.11 -4.06 7.13
C ASN A 44 10.49 -5.44 6.85
N ALA A 45 9.17 -5.54 6.76
CA ALA A 45 8.50 -6.81 6.43
C ALA A 45 8.82 -7.29 5.00
N ILE A 46 8.85 -6.38 4.02
CA ILE A 46 9.20 -6.68 2.63
C ILE A 46 10.62 -7.25 2.55
N GLU A 47 11.58 -6.58 3.19
CA GLU A 47 12.99 -7.00 3.23
C GLU A 47 13.17 -8.31 4.00
N HIS A 48 12.52 -8.46 5.16
CA HIS A 48 12.66 -9.64 6.02
C HIS A 48 12.15 -10.93 5.36
N ILE A 49 11.00 -10.85 4.69
CA ILE A 49 10.39 -12.02 4.03
C ILE A 49 11.15 -12.35 2.74
N ASN A 50 11.98 -11.42 2.24
CA ASN A 50 12.59 -11.49 0.90
C ASN A 50 11.51 -11.83 -0.14
N ALA A 51 10.33 -11.22 0.01
CA ALA A 51 9.13 -11.57 -0.75
C ALA A 51 9.23 -11.17 -2.24
N GLY A 52 10.29 -10.46 -2.62
CA GLY A 52 10.34 -9.73 -3.87
C GLY A 52 9.11 -8.83 -3.99
N PHE A 53 8.28 -9.09 -5.00
CA PHE A 53 7.04 -8.35 -5.26
C PHE A 53 5.76 -9.06 -4.78
N ALA A 54 5.88 -10.11 -3.97
CA ALA A 54 4.72 -10.86 -3.47
C ALA A 54 4.06 -10.16 -2.26
N VAL A 55 2.85 -9.64 -2.46
CA VAL A 55 2.12 -8.88 -1.43
C VAL A 55 1.49 -9.77 -0.36
N ALA A 56 1.01 -10.96 -0.74
CA ALA A 56 0.27 -11.84 0.19
C ALA A 56 1.13 -12.29 1.40
N PRO A 57 2.39 -12.75 1.23
CA PRO A 57 3.24 -13.10 2.38
C PRO A 57 3.49 -11.92 3.33
N VAL A 58 3.68 -10.72 2.77
CA VAL A 58 3.88 -9.49 3.57
C VAL A 58 2.62 -9.14 4.36
N LYS A 59 1.44 -9.28 3.76
CA LYS A 59 0.15 -9.07 4.43
C LYS A 59 -0.07 -10.08 5.55
N GLU A 60 0.25 -11.36 5.33
CA GLU A 60 0.15 -12.41 6.36
C GLU A 60 1.07 -12.13 7.55
N PHE A 61 2.29 -11.63 7.29
CA PHE A 61 3.24 -11.25 8.35
C PHE A 61 2.80 -10.02 9.16
N LEU A 62 2.29 -8.99 8.48
CA LEU A 62 1.90 -7.72 9.11
C LEU A 62 0.54 -7.79 9.82
N GLY A 63 -0.34 -8.70 9.41
CA GLY A 63 -1.66 -8.88 10.02
C GLY A 63 -2.71 -7.86 9.54
N GLU A 64 -3.83 -7.79 10.27
CA GLU A 64 -5.02 -7.06 9.81
C GLU A 64 -4.90 -5.54 9.82
N ASP A 65 -3.97 -4.99 10.59
CA ASP A 65 -3.76 -3.55 10.69
C ASP A 65 -3.21 -2.92 9.40
N TYR A 66 -2.72 -3.72 8.45
CA TYR A 66 -2.10 -3.26 7.22
C TYR A 66 -2.92 -3.69 6.00
N SER A 67 -3.29 -2.77 5.12
CA SER A 67 -4.06 -3.08 3.92
C SER A 67 -3.17 -3.60 2.78
N TYR A 68 -3.75 -4.39 1.87
CA TYR A 68 -3.07 -4.77 0.63
C TYR A 68 -2.65 -3.54 -0.21
N GLY A 69 -3.42 -2.46 -0.16
CA GLY A 69 -3.12 -1.20 -0.84
C GLY A 69 -1.91 -0.50 -0.24
N GLU A 70 -1.84 -0.42 1.09
CA GLU A 70 -0.71 0.18 1.82
C GLU A 70 0.60 -0.54 1.48
N ILE A 71 0.59 -1.88 1.51
CA ILE A 71 1.77 -2.69 1.20
C ILE A 71 2.23 -2.47 -0.25
N ARG A 72 1.28 -2.44 -1.20
CA ARG A 72 1.60 -2.19 -2.62
C ARG A 72 2.16 -0.80 -2.86
N ALA A 73 1.64 0.21 -2.17
CA ALA A 73 2.12 1.58 -2.27
C ALA A 73 3.58 1.68 -1.83
N VAL A 74 3.94 1.07 -0.69
CA VAL A 74 5.33 1.03 -0.22
C VAL A 74 6.23 0.28 -1.20
N MET A 75 5.82 -0.91 -1.65
CA MET A 75 6.58 -1.70 -2.65
C MET A 75 6.85 -0.90 -3.93
N ALA A 76 5.90 -0.08 -4.40
CA ALA A 76 6.07 0.72 -5.61
C ALA A 76 7.19 1.77 -5.52
N THR A 77 7.60 2.14 -4.30
CA THR A 77 8.70 3.09 -4.04
C THR A 77 10.07 2.42 -3.84
N MET A 78 10.12 1.09 -3.74
CA MET A 78 11.34 0.31 -3.47
C MET A 78 11.97 -0.29 -4.75
N ILE A 79 11.50 0.14 -5.92
CA ILE A 79 11.92 -0.36 -7.25
C ILE A 79 13.12 0.43 -7.76
#